data_AF-A0AAP3EMZ7-F1
#
_entry.id   AF-A0AAP3EMZ7-F1
#
_cell.length_a   1.000
_cell.length_b   1.000
_cell.length_c   1.000
_cell.angle_alpha   90.00
_cell.angle_beta   90.00
_cell.angle_gamma   90.00
#
_symmetry.space_group_name_H-M   'P 1'
#
loop_
_entity.id
_entity.type
_entity.pdbx_description
1 polymer ?
#
loop_
_entity_poly.entity_id
_entity_poly.type
_entity_poly.pdbx_seq_one_letter_code
_entity_poly.pdbx_strand_id
1 'polypeptide(L)' 'MDLPGYNPNYEPNLLQINKLLQAIQVANKPLILAGAGVLHAKASKELTSFARKYEIPVVHTLLGLGGFPPDDELFLGMGG' A
#
# COMPACT_ATOMS: atom_id res chain seq x y z
N MET A 1 4.19 1.04 -19.57
CA MET A 1 3.03 1.81 -20.06
C MET A 1 3.61 3.09 -20.63
N ASP A 2 3.46 3.34 -21.92
CA ASP A 2 4.04 4.51 -22.59
C ASP A 2 2.93 5.55 -22.76
N LEU A 3 2.83 6.45 -21.79
CA LEU A 3 1.81 7.49 -21.74
C LEU A 3 2.49 8.87 -21.73
N PRO A 4 2.03 9.83 -22.54
CA PRO A 4 2.55 11.19 -22.53
C PRO A 4 2.51 11.80 -21.12
N GLY A 5 3.66 12.22 -20.60
CA GLY A 5 3.79 12.87 -19.29
C GLY A 5 3.86 11.94 -18.08
N TYR A 6 3.74 10.61 -18.26
CA TYR A 6 3.88 9.65 -17.18
C TYR A 6 5.32 9.20 -17.02
N ASN A 7 6.07 9.86 -16.13
CA ASN A 7 7.48 9.55 -15.86
C ASN A 7 7.67 9.14 -14.38
N PRO A 8 7.26 7.92 -13.98
CA PRO A 8 7.41 7.45 -12.61
C PRO A 8 8.89 7.21 -12.27
N ASN A 9 9.27 7.52 -11.03
CA ASN A 9 10.57 7.12 -10.50
C ASN A 9 10.45 5.74 -9.85
N TYR A 10 11.23 4.77 -10.33
CA TYR A 10 11.27 3.41 -9.79
C TYR A 10 12.35 3.23 -8.72
N GLU A 11 13.31 4.15 -8.64
CA GLU A 11 14.33 4.15 -7.58
C GLU A 11 13.78 4.89 -6.36
N PRO A 12 13.59 4.19 -5.23
CA PRO A 12 13.01 4.82 -4.06
C PRO A 12 14.01 5.77 -3.40
N ASN A 13 13.52 6.91 -2.91
CA ASN A 13 14.35 7.84 -2.15
C ASN A 13 14.54 7.32 -0.70
N LEU A 14 15.78 7.00 -0.32
CA LEU A 14 16.09 6.43 1.00
C LEU A 14 15.68 7.35 2.17
N LEU A 15 15.75 8.68 2.01
CA LEU A 15 15.31 9.62 3.05
C LEU A 15 13.79 9.56 3.25
N GLN A 16 13.02 9.37 2.17
CA GLN A 16 11.57 9.18 2.26
C GLN A 16 11.20 7.85 2.91
N ILE A 17 11.94 6.77 2.59
CA ILE A 17 11.75 5.47 3.25
C ILE A 17 11.99 5.61 4.76
N ASN A 18 13.09 6.24 5.18
CA ASN A 18 13.39 6.42 6.60
C ASN A 18 12.32 7.24 7.33
N LYS A 19 11.80 8.30 6.69
CA LYS A 19 10.68 9.10 7.23
C LYS A 19 9.41 8.27 7.37
N LEU A 20 9.07 7.44 6.39
CA LEU A 20 7.92 6.54 6.45
C LEU A 20 8.06 5.55 7.62
N LEU A 21 9.23 4.93 7.78
CA LEU A 21 9.48 3.99 8.87
C LEU A 21 9.34 4.65 10.24
N GLN A 22 9.87 5.86 10.41
CA GLN A 22 9.69 6.63 11.65
C GLN A 22 8.21 6.96 11.89
N ALA A 23 7.47 7.37 10.85
CA ALA A 23 6.05 7.67 10.97
C ALA A 23 5.24 6.44 11.39
N ILE A 24 5.55 5.26 10.84
CA ILE A 24 4.91 4.00 11.24
C ILE A 24 5.25 3.64 12.69
N GLN A 25 6.51 3.80 13.11
CA GLN A 25 6.96 3.46 14.47
C GLN A 25 6.26 4.27 15.57
N VAL A 26 5.92 5.54 15.30
CA VAL A 26 5.29 6.42 16.29
C VAL A 26 3.77 6.50 16.13
N ALA A 27 3.19 5.86 15.12
CA ALA A 27 1.76 5.90 14.87
C ALA A 27 1.01 5.00 15.88
N ASN A 28 0.02 5.56 16.57
CA ASN A 28 -0.81 4.79 17.51
C ASN A 28 -1.82 3.87 16.81
N LYS A 29 -2.33 4.27 15.64
CA LYS A 29 -3.34 3.54 14.84
C LYS A 29 -3.06 3.71 13.35
N PRO A 30 -1.98 3.12 12.82
CA PRO A 30 -1.65 3.23 11.40
C PRO A 30 -2.70 2.52 10.54
N LEU A 31 -2.82 2.96 9.29
CA LEU A 31 -3.71 2.38 8.29
C LEU A 31 -3.04 2.48 6.92
N ILE A 32 -3.15 1.42 6.10
CA ILE A 32 -2.72 1.44 4.70
C ILE A 32 -3.94 1.71 3.82
N LEU A 33 -3.92 2.81 3.06
CA LEU A 33 -4.87 3.07 1.97
C LEU A 33 -4.24 2.65 0.65
N ALA A 34 -4.68 1.52 0.09
CA ALA A 34 -4.10 0.93 -1.13
C ALA A 34 -4.99 1.20 -2.36
N GLY A 35 -4.42 1.81 -3.40
CA GLY A 35 -5.11 2.07 -4.67
C GLY A 35 -4.68 1.14 -5.81
N ALA A 36 -5.17 1.45 -7.03
CA ALA A 36 -4.89 0.69 -8.26
C ALA A 36 -3.39 0.53 -8.58
N GLY A 37 -2.53 1.41 -8.04
CA GLY A 37 -1.07 1.31 -8.20
C GLY A 37 -0.50 -0.03 -7.73
N VAL A 38 -1.07 -0.63 -6.68
CA VAL A 38 -0.64 -1.96 -6.20
C VAL A 38 -0.89 -3.04 -7.26
N LEU A 39 -2.06 -3.00 -7.90
CA LEU A 39 -2.43 -3.93 -8.97
C LEU A 39 -1.57 -3.71 -10.22
N HIS A 40 -1.39 -2.45 -10.64
CA HIS A 40 -0.56 -2.10 -11.80
C HIS A 40 0.90 -2.50 -11.62
N ALA A 41 1.42 -2.39 -10.40
CA ALA A 41 2.77 -2.82 -10.05
C ALA A 41 2.89 -4.33 -9.78
N LYS A 42 1.77 -5.09 -9.80
CA LYS A 42 1.69 -6.50 -9.40
C LYS A 42 2.23 -6.75 -7.98
N ALA A 43 2.03 -5.78 -7.09
CA ALA A 43 2.63 -5.73 -5.75
C ALA A 43 1.71 -6.26 -4.63
N SER A 44 0.68 -7.03 -4.96
CA SER A 44 -0.30 -7.54 -3.98
C SER A 44 0.33 -8.44 -2.91
N LYS A 45 1.33 -9.24 -3.29
CA LYS A 45 2.03 -10.13 -2.35
C LYS A 45 2.90 -9.32 -1.38
N GLU A 46 3.56 -8.29 -1.87
CA GLU A 46 4.38 -7.35 -1.12
C GLU A 46 3.53 -6.56 -0.14
N LEU A 47 2.38 -6.03 -0.60
CA LEU A 47 1.39 -5.39 0.27
C LEU A 47 0.91 -6.33 1.38
N THR A 48 0.54 -7.57 1.02
CA THR A 48 0.08 -8.58 1.99
C THR A 48 1.15 -8.88 3.04
N SER A 49 2.39 -9.08 2.59
CA SER A 49 3.52 -9.37 3.47
C SER A 49 3.85 -8.21 4.39
N PHE A 50 3.78 -6.98 3.87
CA PHE A 50 4.02 -5.77 4.64
C PHE A 50 2.94 -5.54 5.70
N ALA A 51 1.67 -5.57 5.30
CA ALA A 51 0.54 -5.37 6.21
C ALA A 51 0.55 -6.39 7.36
N ARG A 52 0.74 -7.68 7.06
CA ARG A 52 0.82 -8.74 8.08
C ARG A 52 2.04 -8.61 8.99
N LYS A 53 3.20 -8.25 8.44
CA LYS A 53 4.44 -8.12 9.22
C LYS A 53 4.35 -7.01 10.28
N TYR A 54 3.67 -5.92 9.95
CA TYR A 54 3.54 -4.76 10.84
C TYR A 54 2.14 -4.67 11.48
N GLU A 55 1.30 -5.68 11.26
CA GLU A 55 -0.08 -5.75 11.76
C GLU A 55 -0.90 -4.48 11.47
N ILE A 56 -0.73 -3.92 10.26
CA ILE A 56 -1.39 -2.68 9.85
C ILE A 56 -2.64 -3.02 9.01
N PRO A 57 -3.84 -2.56 9.42
CA PRO A 57 -5.04 -2.77 8.64
C PRO A 57 -4.97 -2.10 7.26
N VAL A 58 -5.65 -2.71 6.28
CA VAL A 58 -5.66 -2.29 4.88
C VAL A 58 -7.08 -1.90 4.46
N VAL A 59 -7.19 -0.71 3.87
CA VAL A 59 -8.39 -0.22 3.20
C VAL A 59 -8.05 -0.04 1.72
N HIS A 60 -8.95 -0.46 0.84
CA HIS A 60 -8.80 -0.24 -0.60
C HIS A 60 -9.56 0.99 -1.09
N THR A 61 -9.03 1.66 -2.11
CA THR A 61 -9.89 2.51 -2.97
C THR A 61 -10.74 1.61 -3.87
N LEU A 62 -11.81 2.14 -4.47
CA LEU A 62 -12.63 1.39 -5.44
C LEU A 62 -11.77 0.71 -6.53
N LEU A 63 -10.81 1.44 -7.08
CA LEU A 63 -9.91 0.94 -8.14
C LEU A 63 -8.76 0.07 -7.61
N GLY A 64 -8.57 0.01 -6.29
CA GLY A 64 -7.58 -0.85 -5.64
C GLY A 64 -8.12 -2.24 -5.27
N LEU A 65 -9.45 -2.45 -5.35
CA LEU A 65 -10.08 -3.71 -4.98
C LEU A 65 -9.45 -4.92 -5.68
N GLY A 66 -9.23 -5.99 -4.91
CA GLY A 66 -8.50 -7.18 -5.35
C GLY A 66 -6.98 -7.10 -5.12
N GLY A 67 -6.46 -5.97 -4.61
CA GLY A 67 -5.04 -5.81 -4.28
C GLY A 67 -4.59 -6.50 -3.00
N PHE A 68 -5.53 -6.92 -2.14
CA PHE A 68 -5.33 -7.55 -0.84
C PHE A 68 -6.35 -8.69 -0.64
N PRO A 69 -6.01 -9.79 0.08
CA PRO A 69 -6.93 -10.92 0.23
C PRO A 69 -8.20 -10.50 0.99
N PRO A 70 -9.41 -10.80 0.47
CA PRO A 70 -10.67 -10.33 1.05
C PRO A 70 -11.02 -10.98 2.39
N ASP A 71 -10.52 -12.19 2.64
CA ASP A 71 -10.78 -12.97 3.87
C ASP A 71 -9.71 -12.74 4.95
N ASP A 72 -8.76 -11.83 4.72
CA ASP A 72 -7.71 -11.51 5.70
C ASP A 72 -8.26 -10.59 6.80
N GLU A 73 -7.93 -10.90 8.06
CA GLU A 73 -8.42 -10.16 9.23
C GLU A 73 -7.99 -8.68 9.24
N LEU A 74 -6.90 -8.34 8.56
CA LEU A 74 -6.44 -6.96 8.42
C LEU A 74 -7.20 -6.19 7.33
N PHE A 75 -8.05 -6.84 6.54
CA PHE A 75 -8.81 -6.17 5.50
C PHE A 75 -10.07 -5.50 6.04
N LEU A 76 -10.12 -4.17 5.93
CA LEU A 76 -11.27 -3.37 6.37
C LEU A 76 -12.25 -3.05 5.24
N GLY A 77 -12.04 -3.62 4.05
CA GLY A 77 -12.88 -3.37 2.88
C GLY A 77 -12.46 -2.14 2.07
N MET A 78 -13.43 -1.61 1.32
CA MET A 78 -13.26 -0.40 0.52
C MET A 78 -13.53 0.84 1.38
N GLY A 79 -12.66 1.84 1.31
CA GLY A 79 -12.88 3.14 1.94
C GLY A 79 -13.55 4.08 0.96
N GLY A 80 -14.82 4.39 1.24
CA GLY A 80 -15.66 5.27 0.41
C GLY A 80 -17.12 5.13 0.77
#